data_AF-A0A965A2X5-F1
#
_entry.id   AF-A0A965A2X5-F1
#
_cell.length_a   1.000
_cell.length_b   1.000
_cell.length_c   1.000
_cell.angle_alpha   90.00
_cell.angle_beta   90.00
_cell.angle_gamma   90.00
#
_symmetry.space_group_name_H-M   'P 1'
#
loop_
_entity.id
_entity.type
_entity.pdbx_description
1 polymer ?
#
loop_
_entity_poly.entity_id
_entity_poly.type
_entity_poly.pdbx_seq_one_letter_code
_entity_poly.pdbx_strand_id
1 'polypeptide(L)' 'MIRSFRCQDTQGFFETGKSRRFANIATIAARKLVMLDAADTLDFLRSPPGNRL' A
#
# COMPACT_ATOMS: atom_id res chain seq x y z
N MET A 1 -6.39 8.21 -1.35
CA MET A 1 -6.34 8.30 0.14
C MET A 1 -6.98 7.07 0.76
N ILE A 2 -6.25 6.36 1.63
CA ILE A 2 -6.77 5.15 2.28
C ILE A 2 -7.74 5.55 3.40
N ARG A 3 -8.96 4.99 3.37
CA ARG A 3 -10.02 5.30 4.34
C ARG A 3 -10.12 4.29 5.48
N SER A 4 -9.71 3.06 5.24
CA SER A 4 -9.84 1.97 6.20
C SER A 4 -8.92 0.82 5.84
N PHE A 5 -8.56 0.01 6.83
CA PHE A 5 -7.78 -1.21 6.63
C PHE A 5 -8.57 -2.41 7.16
N ARG A 6 -8.68 -3.46 6.33
CA ARG A 6 -9.19 -4.76 6.80
C ARG A 6 -8.15 -5.54 7.60
N CYS A 7 -6.87 -5.36 7.27
CA CYS A 7 -5.77 -6.10 7.87
C CYS A 7 -4.98 -5.22 8.84
N GLN A 8 -4.97 -5.60 10.11
CA GLN A 8 -4.28 -4.85 11.16
C GLN A 8 -2.77 -4.77 10.94
N ASP A 9 -2.15 -5.83 10.40
CA ASP A 9 -0.73 -5.80 10.02
C ASP A 9 -0.44 -4.74 8.96
N THR A 10 -1.35 -4.55 8.00
CA THR A 10 -1.20 -3.57 6.91
C THR A 10 -1.35 -2.16 7.44
N GLN A 11 -2.33 -1.94 8.34
CA GLN A 11 -2.49 -0.66 9.02
C GLN A 11 -1.25 -0.31 9.84
N GLY A 12 -0.80 -1.22 10.71
CA GLY A 12 0.39 -1.00 11.53
C GLY A 12 1.64 -0.76 10.69
N PHE A 13 1.77 -1.47 9.56
CA PHE A 13 2.86 -1.23 8.62
C PHE A 13 2.77 0.15 7.96
N PHE A 14 1.57 0.60 7.57
CA PHE A 14 1.35 1.92 6.97
C PHE A 14 1.67 3.04 7.94
N GLU A 15 1.25 2.91 9.21
CA GLU A 15 1.41 3.94 10.23
C GLU A 15 2.84 4.00 10.79
N THR A 16 3.51 2.86 10.95
CA THR A 16 4.80 2.78 11.67
C THR A 16 5.99 2.43 10.77
N GLY A 17 5.74 2.02 9.53
CA GLY A 17 6.76 1.47 8.63
C GLY A 17 7.29 0.09 9.03
N LYS A 18 6.73 -0.55 10.07
CA LYS A 18 7.23 -1.83 10.62
C LYS A 18 6.14 -2.89 10.63
N SER A 19 6.47 -4.08 10.13
CA SER A 19 5.61 -5.26 10.25
C SER A 19 6.44 -6.52 10.03
N ARG A 20 6.37 -7.45 10.98
CA ARG A 20 7.08 -8.74 10.88
C ARG A 20 6.60 -9.54 9.67
N ARG A 21 5.32 -9.40 9.31
CA ARG A 21 4.70 -10.07 8.17
C ARG A 21 5.21 -9.56 6.83
N PHE A 22 5.49 -8.26 6.73
CA PHE A 22 5.91 -7.62 5.48
C PHE A 22 7.41 -7.36 5.40
N ALA A 23 8.21 -7.81 6.39
CA ALA A 23 9.64 -7.54 6.48
C ALA A 23 10.39 -7.85 5.17
N ASN A 24 10.13 -9.01 4.56
CA ASN A 24 10.79 -9.46 3.33
C ASN A 24 10.38 -8.66 2.08
N ILE A 25 9.31 -7.88 2.15
CA ILE A 25 8.76 -7.11 1.02
C ILE A 25 8.53 -5.64 1.38
N ALA A 26 9.15 -5.14 2.45
CA ALA A 26 8.80 -3.86 3.07
C ALA A 26 8.86 -2.70 2.06
N THR A 27 9.92 -2.63 1.25
CA THR A 27 10.10 -1.59 0.24
C THR A 27 8.97 -1.57 -0.79
N ILE A 28 8.56 -2.74 -1.27
CA ILE A 28 7.51 -2.86 -2.29
C ILE A 28 6.14 -2.59 -1.67
N ALA A 29 5.87 -3.14 -0.48
CA ALA A 29 4.64 -2.92 0.25
C ALA A 29 4.43 -1.43 0.56
N ALA A 30 5.47 -0.73 1.03
CA ALA A 30 5.41 0.70 1.34
C ALA A 30 5.08 1.52 0.09
N ARG A 31 5.77 1.26 -1.04
CA ARG A 31 5.49 1.93 -2.32
C ARG A 31 4.04 1.73 -2.77
N LYS A 32 3.51 0.51 -2.65
CA LYS A 32 2.12 0.21 -3.02
C LYS A 32 1.12 0.95 -2.14
N LEU A 33 1.37 1.03 -0.83
CA LEU A 33 0.48 1.75 0.09
C LEU A 33 0.52 3.26 -0.14
N VAL A 34 1.70 3.85 -0.37
CA VAL A 34 1.84 5.26 -0.74
C VAL A 34 1.08 5.56 -2.03
N MET A 35 1.17 4.66 -3.02
CA MET A 35 0.46 4.81 -4.29
C MET A 35 -1.06 4.76 -4.10
N LEU A 36 -1.58 3.84 -3.28
CA LEU A 36 -3.01 3.77 -2.93
C LEU A 36 -3.47 5.02 -2.16
N ASP A 37 -2.61 5.55 -1.29
CA ASP A 37 -2.93 6.75 -0.51
C ASP A 37 -2.90 8.02 -1.37
N ALA A 38 -1.99 8.13 -2.33
CA ALA A 38 -1.90 9.25 -3.26
C ALA A 38 -2.91 9.19 -4.42
N ALA A 39 -3.56 8.04 -4.66
CA ALA A 39 -4.48 7.88 -5.79
C ALA A 39 -5.77 8.69 -5.60
N ASP A 40 -6.03 9.61 -6.53
CA ASP A 40 -7.29 10.35 -6.64
C ASP A 40 -8.31 9.61 -7.54
N THR A 41 -7.83 8.80 -8.48
CA THR A 41 -8.66 8.01 -9.41
C THR A 41 -8.16 6.57 -9.51
N LEU A 42 -9.02 5.66 -9.98
CA LEU A 42 -8.60 4.28 -10.26
C LEU A 42 -7.60 4.21 -11.42
N ASP A 43 -7.70 5.11 -12.40
CA ASP A 43 -6.78 5.16 -13.53
C ASP A 43 -5.36 5.57 -13.12
N PHE A 44 -5.22 6.37 -12.07
CA PHE A 44 -3.90 6.64 -11.46
C PHE A 44 -3.17 5.35 -11.10
N LEU A 45 -3.92 4.32 -10.67
CA LEU A 45 -3.34 3.06 -10.28
C LEU A 45 -2.89 2.19 -11.48
N ARG A 46 -3.26 2.52 -12.72
CA ARG A 46 -2.83 1.76 -13.91
C ARG A 46 -1.34 1.94 -14.22
N SER A 47 -0.72 3.01 -13.73
CA SER A 47 0.71 3.29 -13.92
C SER A 47 1.45 3.27 -12.58
N PRO A 48 2.54 2.49 -12.42
CA PRO A 48 3.19 1.65 -13.42
C PRO A 48 2.43 0.33 -13.69
N PRO A 49 2.59 -0.27 -14.89
CA PRO A 49 1.89 -1.49 -15.26
C PRO A 49 2.21 -2.65 -14.31
N GLY A 50 1.21 -3.47 -14.00
CA GLY A 50 1.34 -4.63 -13.10
C GLY A 50 0.37 -4.64 -11.92
N ASN A 51 -0.38 -3.56 -11.71
CA ASN A 51 -1.57 -3.63 -10.86
C ASN A 51 -2.68 -4.39 -11.60
N ARG A 52 -3.28 -5.38 -10.94
CA ARG A 52 -4.43 -6.14 -11.44
C ARG A 52 -5.72 -5.40 -11.07
N LEU A 53 -5.92 -4.25 -11.71
CA LEU A 53 -7.12 -3.43 -11.58
C LEU A 53 -8.20 -3.89 -12.54
#